data_AF-D3Q7V7-F1
#
_entry.id   AF-D3Q7V7-F1
#
_cell.length_a   1.000
_cell.length_b   1.000
_cell.length_c   1.000
_cell.angle_alpha   90.00
_cell.angle_beta   90.00
_cell.angle_gamma   90.00
#
_symmetry.space_group_name_H-M   'P 1'
#
loop_
_entity.id
_entity.type
_entity.pdbx_description
1 polymer ?
#
loop_
_entity_poly.entity_id
_entity_poly.type
_entity_poly.pdbx_seq_one_letter_code
_entity_poly.pdbx_strand_id
1 'polypeptide(L)'
;MNRLDNDVIIVGAGPTGLLLAGDLAAAGVSVSILEKRDTESNLTRAFAVHARTLETLDMRGLADPLTQEGSKEGELLLVGRARLRLSDLDSRFPYVLITPQYRTEQLLRDRALANGARIESGVKVTELTQDGDGVELIVETAAGTQTRTAAYVVGTDGVHSVIRERLGLPFPGQLAAGSIMLADVRLSEPPPETLTVRGAREGFVFIAPFGDGWYRIVARHSRDTTPDDVPVDFEDLRSLVRHVFGTDFGMTEPRWTSRFHSDERQAPRYRVGRVFLAGDAAHVHSPAGGQGMNTGLQDAANLGWKLAAAVRGHAPEGLLDSYETERHPIGAAVLKGSGALLRLVQLRNGLVRAVRDAVMRLALRTKRIRTKAAGAVSGIAIRYPAGHGSGDAVGTRMPDIPLATVKGQSNRLYETLRGGRFVLVTGSEGPEVPENLTDLVDVVNPEDDDHTATLVRPDGYIAWRGAASETPNWSAWLRDSERVA
;
A
#
# COMPACT_ATOMS: atom_id res chain seq x y z
N MET A 1 -22.36 -4.44 30.37
CA MET A 1 -21.36 -4.24 29.30
C MET A 1 -20.28 -3.33 29.84
N ASN A 2 -19.04 -3.82 29.94
CA ASN A 2 -17.91 -2.96 30.24
C ASN A 2 -17.81 -1.90 29.15
N ARG A 3 -17.63 -0.63 29.55
CA ARG A 3 -17.52 0.47 28.60
C ARG A 3 -16.19 0.34 27.87
N LEU A 4 -16.24 0.10 26.56
CA LEU A 4 -15.04 0.07 25.71
C LEU A 4 -14.40 1.47 25.64
N ASP A 5 -13.07 1.53 25.57
CA ASP A 5 -12.34 2.80 25.44
C ASP A 5 -12.45 3.40 24.03
N ASN A 6 -12.49 2.53 23.02
CA ASN A 6 -12.60 2.86 21.61
C ASN A 6 -13.44 1.81 20.86
N ASP A 7 -13.93 2.15 19.67
CA ASP A 7 -14.49 1.15 18.77
C ASP A 7 -13.37 0.32 18.15
N VAL A 8 -12.27 0.98 17.75
CA VAL A 8 -11.11 0.33 17.13
C VAL A 8 -9.81 0.83 17.77
N ILE A 9 -8.92 -0.09 18.10
CA ILE A 9 -7.52 0.24 18.43
C ILE A 9 -6.61 -0.25 17.31
N ILE A 10 -5.73 0.62 16.84
CA ILE A 10 -4.68 0.31 15.85
C ILE A 10 -3.34 0.28 16.58
N VAL A 11 -2.53 -0.74 16.33
CA VAL A 11 -1.20 -0.87 16.96
C VAL A 11 -0.14 -0.60 15.90
N GLY A 12 0.64 0.46 16.09
CA GLY A 12 1.63 0.99 15.15
C GLY A 12 1.18 2.24 14.39
N ALA A 13 1.98 3.31 14.43
CA ALA A 13 1.75 4.55 13.68
C ALA A 13 2.58 4.60 12.38
N GLY A 14 2.65 3.47 11.67
CA GLY A 14 3.18 3.44 10.30
C GLY A 14 2.16 3.95 9.28
N PRO A 15 2.53 4.05 7.98
CA PRO A 15 1.66 4.60 6.95
C PRO A 15 0.33 3.81 6.82
N THR A 16 0.38 2.48 6.97
CA THR A 16 -0.81 1.62 7.01
C THR A 16 -1.75 2.00 8.16
N GLY A 17 -1.23 2.10 9.38
CA GLY A 17 -2.03 2.43 10.57
C GLY A 17 -2.60 3.85 10.51
N LEU A 18 -1.82 4.82 10.03
CA LEU A 18 -2.24 6.21 9.87
C LEU A 18 -3.36 6.36 8.82
N LEU A 19 -3.25 5.68 7.67
CA LEU A 19 -4.32 5.68 6.67
C LEU A 19 -5.60 5.08 7.23
N LEU A 20 -5.50 3.91 7.88
CA LEU A 20 -6.65 3.21 8.46
C LEU A 20 -7.33 4.07 9.54
N ALA A 21 -6.56 4.67 10.44
CA ALA A 21 -7.09 5.54 11.48
C ALA A 21 -7.83 6.74 10.89
N GLY A 22 -7.26 7.38 9.88
CA GLY A 22 -7.90 8.52 9.22
C GLY A 22 -9.20 8.15 8.50
N ASP A 23 -9.29 6.96 7.92
CA ASP A 23 -10.52 6.47 7.28
C ASP A 23 -11.61 6.13 8.30
N LEU A 24 -11.25 5.45 9.38
CA LEU A 24 -12.17 5.12 10.47
C LEU A 24 -12.69 6.40 11.15
N ALA A 25 -11.79 7.33 11.47
CA ALA A 25 -12.15 8.60 12.08
C ALA A 25 -13.03 9.47 11.17
N ALA A 26 -12.74 9.51 9.85
CA ALA A 26 -13.61 10.18 8.87
C ALA A 26 -15.01 9.55 8.82
N ALA A 27 -15.10 8.24 9.05
CA ALA A 27 -16.35 7.51 9.22
C ALA A 27 -16.89 7.60 10.67
N GLY A 28 -16.47 8.56 11.49
CA GLY A 28 -17.00 8.79 12.84
C GLY A 28 -16.81 7.62 13.83
N VAL A 29 -15.89 6.69 13.53
CA VAL A 29 -15.52 5.58 14.42
C VAL A 29 -14.51 6.08 15.45
N SER A 30 -14.74 5.78 16.73
CA SER A 30 -13.79 6.11 17.79
C SER A 30 -12.51 5.26 17.66
N VAL A 31 -11.39 5.90 17.35
CA VAL A 31 -10.13 5.21 17.05
C VAL A 31 -8.93 5.81 17.78
N SER A 32 -8.12 4.93 18.38
CA SER A 32 -6.80 5.25 18.93
C SER A 32 -5.72 4.44 18.22
N ILE A 33 -4.60 5.08 17.90
CA ILE A 33 -3.34 4.42 17.51
C ILE A 33 -2.44 4.34 18.74
N LEU A 34 -1.90 3.15 19.03
CA LEU A 34 -0.87 2.92 20.03
C LEU A 34 0.48 2.73 19.35
N GLU A 35 1.43 3.64 19.59
CA GLU A 35 2.76 3.61 19.00
C GLU A 35 3.84 3.51 20.09
N LYS A 36 4.71 2.51 19.96
CA LYS A 36 5.76 2.23 20.94
C LYS A 36 6.88 3.28 20.95
N ARG A 37 7.07 4.01 19.85
CA ARG A 37 8.11 5.05 19.74
C ARG A 37 7.63 6.36 20.36
N ASP A 38 8.53 7.03 21.08
CA ASP A 38 8.28 8.38 21.62
C ASP A 38 8.41 9.48 20.56
N THR A 39 9.28 9.26 19.57
CA THR A 39 9.52 10.20 18.47
C THR A 39 9.34 9.53 17.11
N GLU A 40 9.05 10.31 16.08
CA GLU A 40 9.04 9.82 14.71
C GLU A 40 10.42 9.25 14.34
N SER A 41 10.41 8.16 13.58
CA SER A 41 11.66 7.56 13.12
C SER A 41 12.19 8.35 11.93
N ASN A 42 13.44 8.79 12.01
CA ASN A 42 14.13 9.38 10.87
C ASN A 42 14.48 8.35 9.77
N LEU A 43 14.24 7.06 10.03
CA LEU A 43 14.54 5.95 9.11
C LEU A 43 13.39 5.76 8.11
N THR A 44 13.47 6.45 6.98
CA THR A 44 12.57 6.16 5.85
C THR A 44 13.08 4.97 5.07
N ARG A 45 12.34 3.87 5.02
CA ARG A 45 12.75 2.68 4.23
C ARG A 45 12.10 2.69 2.84
N ALA A 46 10.84 3.10 2.77
CA ALA A 46 10.12 3.26 1.51
C ALA A 46 10.38 4.63 0.88
N PHE A 47 10.30 4.68 -0.45
CA PHE A 47 10.49 5.90 -1.23
C PHE A 47 9.64 5.97 -2.51
N ALA A 48 8.92 4.90 -2.86
CA ALA A 48 8.16 4.80 -4.11
C ALA A 48 6.66 4.70 -3.80
N VAL A 49 5.85 5.55 -4.43
CA VAL A 49 4.39 5.53 -4.35
C VAL A 49 3.85 5.27 -5.76
N HIS A 50 3.26 4.08 -5.95
CA HIS A 50 2.78 3.63 -7.26
C HIS A 50 1.41 4.20 -7.60
N ALA A 51 1.07 4.19 -8.89
CA ALA A 51 -0.18 4.76 -9.43
C ALA A 51 -1.42 4.34 -8.62
N ARG A 52 -1.61 3.05 -8.32
CA ARG A 52 -2.79 2.60 -7.57
C ARG A 52 -2.84 3.17 -6.16
N THR A 53 -1.69 3.36 -5.51
CA THR A 53 -1.64 3.98 -4.19
C THR A 53 -1.85 5.49 -4.27
N LEU A 54 -1.36 6.18 -5.31
CA LEU A 54 -1.68 7.59 -5.55
C LEU A 54 -3.20 7.78 -5.76
N GLU A 55 -3.85 6.86 -6.46
CA GLU A 55 -5.31 6.86 -6.61
C GLU A 55 -6.04 6.65 -5.29
N THR A 56 -5.56 5.71 -4.46
CA THR A 56 -6.06 5.54 -3.09
C THR A 56 -5.91 6.83 -2.28
N LEU A 57 -4.81 7.56 -2.43
CA LEU A 57 -4.60 8.83 -1.77
C LEU A 57 -5.47 9.96 -2.37
N ASP A 58 -5.76 9.95 -3.67
CA ASP A 58 -6.62 10.95 -4.34
C ASP A 58 -8.07 10.87 -3.85
N MET A 59 -8.56 9.63 -3.68
CA MET A 59 -9.84 9.34 -3.03
C MET A 59 -9.89 9.77 -1.55
N ARG A 60 -8.81 10.33 -1.01
CA ARG A 60 -8.70 10.91 0.34
C ARG A 60 -8.24 12.37 0.32
N GLY A 61 -8.06 12.96 -0.87
CA GLY A 61 -7.56 14.32 -1.05
C GLY A 61 -6.07 14.53 -0.75
N LEU A 62 -5.28 13.44 -0.72
CA LEU A 62 -3.86 13.48 -0.30
C LEU A 62 -2.86 13.38 -1.44
N ALA A 63 -3.29 13.01 -2.65
CA ALA A 63 -2.37 12.78 -3.76
C ALA A 63 -1.74 14.08 -4.30
N ASP A 64 -2.53 15.14 -4.50
CA ASP A 64 -2.04 16.40 -5.05
C ASP A 64 -0.88 17.01 -4.25
N PRO A 65 -0.99 17.24 -2.92
CA PRO A 65 0.12 17.78 -2.13
C PRO A 65 1.36 16.88 -2.19
N LEU A 66 1.19 15.56 -2.17
CA LEU A 66 2.32 14.62 -2.24
C LEU A 66 3.03 14.70 -3.60
N THR A 67 2.28 14.82 -4.70
CA THR A 67 2.85 14.85 -6.06
C THR A 67 3.54 16.17 -6.42
N GLN A 68 3.36 17.22 -5.62
CA GLN A 68 4.04 18.51 -5.82
C GLN A 68 5.50 18.48 -5.32
N GLU A 69 5.85 17.57 -4.40
CA GLU A 69 7.13 17.57 -3.69
C GLU A 69 8.05 16.39 -4.04
N GLY A 70 7.63 15.48 -4.93
CA GLY A 70 8.39 14.28 -5.31
C GLY A 70 8.75 14.21 -6.80
N SER A 71 9.69 13.32 -7.14
CA SER A 71 10.06 13.05 -8.55
C SER A 71 9.05 12.13 -9.22
N LYS A 72 8.52 12.52 -10.38
CA LYS A 72 7.54 11.73 -11.13
C LYS A 72 8.24 10.92 -12.22
N GLU A 73 8.22 9.60 -12.10
CA GLU A 73 8.92 8.71 -13.02
C GLU A 73 7.91 7.92 -13.87
N GLY A 74 7.71 8.38 -15.12
CA GLY A 74 6.82 7.73 -16.10
C GLY A 74 7.41 6.51 -16.78
N GLU A 75 8.69 6.21 -16.56
CA GLU A 75 9.39 5.06 -17.12
C GLU A 75 10.30 4.43 -16.04
N LEU A 76 10.23 3.10 -15.91
CA LEU A 76 11.11 2.34 -15.02
C LEU A 76 12.21 1.67 -15.83
N LEU A 77 13.46 1.94 -15.47
CA LEU A 77 14.61 1.20 -15.97
C LEU A 77 14.73 -0.12 -15.21
N LEU A 78 14.42 -1.21 -15.90
CA LEU A 78 14.61 -2.56 -15.39
C LEU A 78 16.00 -3.08 -15.75
N VAL A 79 16.35 -4.21 -15.14
CA VAL A 79 17.60 -4.93 -15.43
C VAL A 79 17.75 -5.18 -16.94
N GLY A 80 18.97 -5.04 -17.45
CA GLY A 80 19.27 -5.24 -18.87
C GLY A 80 18.92 -4.06 -19.77
N ARG A 81 18.71 -2.88 -19.17
CA ARG A 81 18.24 -1.64 -19.83
C ARG A 81 16.87 -1.81 -20.49
N ALA A 82 16.05 -2.74 -19.99
CA ALA A 82 14.68 -2.90 -20.44
C ALA A 82 13.84 -1.77 -19.82
N ARG A 83 13.01 -1.10 -20.64
CA ARG A 83 12.21 0.05 -20.20
C ARG A 83 10.75 -0.35 -20.06
N LEU A 84 10.19 -0.12 -18.88
CA LEU A 84 8.77 -0.30 -18.63
C LEU A 84 8.10 1.06 -18.57
N ARG A 85 7.32 1.39 -19.59
CA ARG A 85 6.55 2.64 -19.64
C ARG A 85 5.31 2.53 -18.75
N LEU A 86 5.22 3.43 -17.77
CA LEU A 86 4.05 3.66 -16.94
C LEU A 86 3.17 4.78 -17.52
N SER A 87 3.71 5.62 -18.40
CA SER A 87 2.99 6.70 -19.10
C SER A 87 1.75 6.24 -19.88
N ASP A 88 1.66 4.95 -20.20
CA ASP A 88 0.52 4.33 -20.91
C ASP A 88 -0.58 3.81 -19.96
N LEU A 89 -0.43 4.00 -18.64
CA LEU A 89 -1.43 3.56 -17.67
C LEU A 89 -2.70 4.41 -17.79
N ASP A 90 -3.85 3.74 -17.71
CA ASP A 90 -5.15 4.38 -17.56
C ASP A 90 -5.31 4.88 -16.11
N SER A 91 -4.71 6.03 -15.84
CA SER A 91 -4.65 6.67 -14.52
C SER A 91 -4.28 8.15 -14.67
N ARG A 92 -4.78 9.00 -13.77
CA ARG A 92 -4.29 10.37 -13.58
C ARG A 92 -2.82 10.41 -13.16
N PHE A 93 -2.31 9.30 -12.62
CA PHE A 93 -0.94 9.15 -12.15
C PHE A 93 -0.18 8.09 -12.96
N PRO A 94 0.09 8.30 -14.26
CA PRO A 94 0.74 7.31 -15.12
C PRO A 94 2.26 7.28 -14.89
N TYR A 95 2.66 7.19 -13.62
CA TYR A 95 4.03 7.25 -13.12
C TYR A 95 4.13 6.59 -11.74
N VAL A 96 5.35 6.31 -11.30
CA VAL A 96 5.66 6.13 -9.88
C VAL A 96 6.15 7.47 -9.33
N LEU A 97 5.70 7.85 -8.15
CA LEU A 97 6.21 9.02 -7.45
C LEU A 97 7.34 8.58 -6.52
N ILE A 98 8.51 9.20 -6.64
CA ILE A 98 9.62 9.03 -5.73
C ILE A 98 9.58 10.16 -4.70
N THR A 99 9.29 9.80 -3.45
CA THR A 99 9.15 10.75 -2.34
C THR A 99 9.52 10.04 -1.02
N PRO A 100 10.14 10.73 -0.05
CA PRO A 100 10.46 10.11 1.23
C PRO A 100 9.21 9.61 1.96
N GLN A 101 9.28 8.41 2.55
CA GLN A 101 8.15 7.85 3.33
C GLN A 101 7.63 8.80 4.42
N TYR A 102 8.50 9.57 5.08
CA TYR A 102 8.08 10.51 6.14
C TYR A 102 7.08 11.55 5.62
N ARG A 103 7.14 11.93 4.33
CA ARG A 103 6.18 12.87 3.74
C ARG A 103 4.80 12.25 3.60
N THR A 104 4.74 11.01 3.14
CA THR A 104 3.49 10.26 3.09
C THR A 104 2.92 10.07 4.49
N GLU A 105 3.75 9.70 5.47
CA GLU A 105 3.32 9.54 6.87
C GLU A 105 2.79 10.85 7.46
N GLN A 106 3.47 11.99 7.21
CA GLN A 106 3.02 13.30 7.69
C GLN A 106 1.62 13.64 7.17
N LEU A 107 1.38 13.54 5.86
CA LEU A 107 0.06 13.83 5.29
C LEU A 107 -1.03 12.91 5.84
N LEU A 108 -0.71 11.63 6.04
CA LEU A 108 -1.66 10.66 6.61
C LEU A 108 -1.94 10.96 8.09
N ARG A 109 -0.91 11.33 8.85
CA ARG A 109 -1.02 11.73 10.26
C ARG A 109 -1.89 12.98 10.41
N ASP A 110 -1.61 14.01 9.63
CA ASP A 110 -2.35 15.27 9.66
C ASP A 110 -3.83 15.02 9.35
N ARG A 111 -4.14 14.20 8.33
CA ARG A 111 -5.52 13.78 8.03
C ARG A 111 -6.15 13.00 9.18
N ALA A 112 -5.43 12.03 9.77
CA ALA A 112 -5.97 11.21 10.85
C ALA A 112 -6.36 12.06 12.06
N LEU A 113 -5.47 12.98 12.46
CA LEU A 113 -5.71 13.93 13.56
C LEU A 113 -6.85 14.90 13.23
N ALA A 114 -6.89 15.45 12.01
CA ALA A 114 -7.95 16.36 11.58
C ALA A 114 -9.34 15.71 11.60
N ASN A 115 -9.43 14.40 11.36
CA ASN A 115 -10.67 13.63 11.44
C ASN A 115 -11.00 13.13 12.87
N GLY A 116 -10.13 13.39 13.86
CA GLY A 116 -10.39 13.05 15.27
C GLY A 116 -9.78 11.74 15.76
N ALA A 117 -8.89 11.09 15.01
CA ALA A 117 -8.13 9.95 15.51
C ALA A 117 -7.18 10.38 16.64
N ARG A 118 -7.02 9.54 17.66
CA ARG A 118 -6.04 9.75 18.75
C ARG A 118 -4.77 8.97 18.47
N ILE A 119 -3.60 9.55 18.74
CA ILE A 119 -2.31 8.88 18.60
C ILE A 119 -1.58 8.95 19.94
N GLU A 120 -1.37 7.79 20.56
CA GLU A 120 -0.68 7.64 21.84
C GLU A 120 0.73 7.09 21.57
N SER A 121 1.74 7.97 21.65
CA SER A 121 3.17 7.62 21.54
C SER A 121 3.73 7.11 22.87
N GLY A 122 4.81 6.33 22.82
CA GLY A 122 5.41 5.71 24.00
C GLY A 122 4.53 4.61 24.64
N VAL A 123 3.55 4.07 23.89
CA VAL A 123 2.63 3.02 24.35
C VAL A 123 2.96 1.70 23.66
N LYS A 124 3.48 0.75 24.42
CA LYS A 124 3.88 -0.56 23.92
C LYS A 124 2.87 -1.62 24.33
N VAL A 125 2.20 -2.22 23.35
CA VAL A 125 1.33 -3.39 23.59
C VAL A 125 2.19 -4.60 23.94
N THR A 126 1.81 -5.34 24.99
CA THR A 126 2.53 -6.53 25.43
C THR A 126 1.68 -7.79 25.38
N GLU A 127 0.40 -7.71 25.76
CA GLU A 127 -0.53 -8.84 25.73
C GLU A 127 -1.83 -8.47 25.02
N LEU A 128 -2.52 -9.49 24.51
CA LEU A 128 -3.80 -9.37 23.82
C LEU A 128 -4.69 -10.56 24.23
N THR A 129 -5.94 -10.27 24.57
CA THR A 129 -7.01 -11.25 24.75
C THR A 129 -8.26 -10.77 24.02
N GLN A 130 -9.11 -11.70 23.58
CA GLN A 130 -10.38 -11.35 22.92
C GLN A 130 -11.46 -12.35 23.28
N ASP A 131 -12.70 -11.90 23.22
CA ASP A 131 -13.90 -12.70 23.44
C ASP A 131 -15.04 -12.29 22.49
N GLY A 132 -16.27 -12.70 22.82
CA GLY A 132 -17.46 -12.38 22.04
C GLY A 132 -17.80 -10.89 22.03
N ASP A 133 -17.35 -10.12 23.02
CA ASP A 133 -17.75 -8.73 23.26
C ASP A 133 -16.68 -7.71 22.85
N GLY A 134 -15.40 -8.09 22.86
CA GLY A 134 -14.33 -7.18 22.45
C GLY A 134 -12.93 -7.77 22.48
N VAL A 135 -11.95 -6.87 22.46
CA VAL A 135 -10.52 -7.15 22.57
C VAL A 135 -9.96 -6.31 23.71
N GLU A 136 -9.16 -6.94 24.56
CA GLU A 136 -8.42 -6.30 25.63
C GLU A 136 -6.91 -6.35 25.31
N LEU A 137 -6.24 -5.22 25.49
CA LEU A 137 -4.80 -5.07 25.33
C LEU A 137 -4.18 -4.67 26.66
N ILE A 138 -3.09 -5.33 27.04
CA ILE A 138 -2.20 -4.85 28.10
C ILE A 138 -1.11 -4.02 27.46
N VAL A 139 -0.91 -2.81 28.00
CA VAL A 139 0.03 -1.83 27.46
C VAL A 139 1.00 -1.35 28.53
N GLU A 140 2.26 -1.17 28.15
CA GLU A 140 3.29 -0.52 28.94
C GLU A 140 3.36 0.97 28.54
N THR A 141 3.32 1.84 29.54
CA THR A 141 3.44 3.30 29.37
C THR A 141 4.42 3.87 30.39
N ALA A 142 4.80 5.14 30.26
CA ALA A 142 5.59 5.84 31.29
C ALA A 142 4.90 5.87 32.67
N ALA A 143 3.57 5.75 32.73
CA ALA A 143 2.79 5.69 33.96
C ALA A 143 2.62 4.26 34.51
N GLY A 144 3.25 3.26 33.88
CA GLY A 144 3.13 1.85 34.22
C GLY A 144 2.21 1.06 33.29
N THR A 145 1.92 -0.18 33.69
CA THR A 145 1.06 -1.10 32.94
C THR A 145 -0.41 -0.70 33.03
N GLN A 146 -1.10 -0.65 31.90
CA GLN A 146 -2.51 -0.29 31.80
C GLN A 146 -3.25 -1.25 30.87
N THR A 147 -4.58 -1.25 30.98
CA THR A 147 -5.46 -1.98 30.08
C THR A 147 -6.10 -1.01 29.08
N ARG A 148 -6.32 -1.47 27.85
CA ARG A 148 -7.11 -0.79 26.81
C ARG A 148 -8.12 -1.76 26.22
N THR A 149 -9.33 -1.30 25.96
CA THR A 149 -10.42 -2.13 25.44
C THR A 149 -11.02 -1.56 24.16
N ALA A 150 -11.33 -2.42 23.19
CA ALA A 150 -11.98 -2.03 21.95
C ALA A 150 -12.85 -3.13 21.35
N ALA A 151 -13.76 -2.78 20.43
CA ALA A 151 -14.57 -3.76 19.71
C ALA A 151 -13.73 -4.55 18.69
N TYR A 152 -12.69 -3.90 18.12
CA TYR A 152 -11.74 -4.50 17.19
C TYR A 152 -10.32 -3.97 17.41
N VAL A 153 -9.32 -4.80 17.07
CA VAL A 153 -7.90 -4.40 17.06
C VAL A 153 -7.28 -4.68 15.70
N VAL A 154 -6.43 -3.76 15.22
CA VAL A 154 -5.66 -3.97 13.98
C VAL A 154 -4.16 -3.80 14.25
N GLY A 155 -3.41 -4.89 14.07
CA GLY A 155 -1.94 -4.89 14.09
C GLY A 155 -1.37 -4.31 12.80
N THR A 156 -0.73 -3.15 12.90
CA THR A 156 0.02 -2.46 11.84
C THR A 156 1.46 -2.17 12.29
N ASP A 157 1.94 -2.98 13.22
CA ASP A 157 3.11 -2.80 14.07
C ASP A 157 4.40 -3.40 13.47
N GLY A 158 4.40 -3.62 12.16
CA GLY A 158 5.58 -3.95 11.37
C GLY A 158 5.98 -5.42 11.38
N VAL A 159 7.16 -5.70 10.82
CA VAL A 159 7.71 -7.07 10.66
C VAL A 159 7.76 -7.86 11.98
N HIS A 160 8.03 -7.20 13.10
CA HIS A 160 8.06 -7.79 14.45
C HIS A 160 6.74 -7.56 15.21
N SER A 161 5.61 -7.76 14.51
CA SER A 161 4.28 -7.54 15.05
C SER A 161 4.03 -8.36 16.32
N VAL A 162 3.82 -7.65 17.44
CA VAL A 162 3.41 -8.25 18.71
C VAL A 162 1.99 -8.80 18.58
N ILE A 163 1.14 -8.13 17.80
CA ILE A 163 -0.25 -8.59 17.59
C ILE A 163 -0.28 -9.94 16.89
N ARG A 164 0.51 -10.12 15.82
CA ARG A 164 0.63 -11.43 15.14
C ARG A 164 1.14 -12.51 16.09
N GLU A 165 2.15 -12.21 16.89
CA GLU A 165 2.73 -13.15 17.86
C GLU A 165 1.72 -13.55 18.94
N ARG A 166 0.96 -12.60 19.50
CA ARG A 166 -0.06 -12.88 20.52
C ARG A 166 -1.30 -13.60 19.99
N LEU A 167 -1.56 -13.53 18.69
CA LEU A 167 -2.53 -14.40 18.03
C LEU A 167 -2.00 -15.84 17.81
N GLY A 168 -0.74 -16.12 18.12
CA GLY A 168 -0.11 -17.43 17.86
C GLY A 168 0.05 -17.73 16.37
N LEU A 169 0.05 -16.70 15.51
CA LEU A 169 0.19 -16.90 14.07
C LEU A 169 1.68 -17.01 13.70
N PRO A 170 2.08 -18.08 12.99
CA PRO A 170 3.44 -18.16 12.47
C PRO A 170 3.65 -17.10 11.37
N PHE A 171 4.91 -16.78 11.08
CA PHE A 171 5.26 -15.91 9.97
C PHE A 171 6.14 -16.63 8.93
N PRO A 172 5.54 -17.60 8.20
CA PRO A 172 6.27 -18.45 7.26
C PRO A 172 6.87 -17.62 6.13
N GLY A 173 8.05 -18.05 5.68
CA GLY A 173 8.80 -17.39 4.64
C GLY A 173 10.31 -17.54 4.85
N GLN A 174 11.08 -16.76 4.11
CA GLN A 174 12.53 -16.88 4.05
C GLN A 174 13.20 -15.51 3.98
N LEU A 175 14.48 -15.47 4.37
CA LEU A 175 15.34 -14.33 4.14
C LEU A 175 15.52 -14.12 2.63
N ALA A 176 15.10 -12.97 2.12
CA ALA A 176 15.20 -12.62 0.71
C ALA A 176 16.57 -12.00 0.37
N ALA A 177 17.04 -11.08 1.20
CA ALA A 177 18.37 -10.51 1.11
C ALA A 177 18.84 -9.94 2.46
N GLY A 178 19.97 -10.41 2.97
CA GLY A 178 20.63 -9.81 4.13
C GLY A 178 21.49 -8.60 3.75
N SER A 179 21.73 -7.72 4.73
CA SER A 179 22.80 -6.70 4.71
C SER A 179 22.65 -5.66 3.58
N ILE A 180 21.42 -5.22 3.31
CA ILE A 180 21.16 -4.11 2.38
C ILE A 180 21.52 -2.80 3.10
N MET A 181 22.37 -2.00 2.46
CA MET A 181 22.78 -0.67 2.92
C MET A 181 21.90 0.40 2.27
N LEU A 182 21.42 1.34 3.08
CA LEU A 182 20.71 2.54 2.68
C LEU A 182 21.52 3.77 3.07
N ALA A 183 21.56 4.76 2.19
CA ALA A 183 22.08 6.08 2.50
C ALA A 183 21.30 7.15 1.73
N ASP A 184 21.06 8.29 2.39
CA ASP A 184 20.62 9.51 1.72
C ASP A 184 21.78 10.48 1.56
N VAL A 185 22.14 10.76 0.32
CA VAL A 185 23.32 11.56 -0.04
C VAL A 185 22.93 12.65 -1.04
N ARG A 186 23.80 13.65 -1.20
CA ARG A 186 23.77 14.52 -2.38
C ARG A 186 24.81 14.03 -3.39
N LEU A 187 24.49 14.17 -4.66
CA LEU A 187 25.36 13.86 -5.77
C LEU A 187 25.63 15.15 -6.54
N SER A 188 26.90 15.53 -6.69
CA SER A 188 27.28 16.71 -7.48
C SER A 188 27.26 16.44 -8.98
N GLU A 189 27.45 15.18 -9.37
CA GLU A 189 27.41 14.71 -10.75
C GLU A 189 26.41 13.56 -10.88
N PRO A 190 25.09 13.80 -10.70
CA PRO A 190 24.11 12.71 -10.66
C PRO A 190 24.07 11.91 -11.98
N PRO A 191 23.70 10.63 -11.92
CA PRO A 191 23.56 9.79 -13.11
C PRO A 191 22.53 10.38 -14.10
N PRO A 192 22.70 10.15 -15.42
CA PRO A 192 21.82 10.72 -16.43
C PRO A 192 20.42 10.11 -16.40
N GLU A 193 20.29 8.85 -15.96
CA GLU A 193 18.98 8.23 -15.70
C GLU A 193 18.53 8.48 -14.26
N THR A 194 17.27 8.91 -14.09
CA THR A 194 16.66 9.22 -12.78
C THR A 194 16.64 8.00 -11.86
N LEU A 195 16.09 6.87 -12.33
CA LEU A 195 16.13 5.60 -11.62
C LEU A 195 17.21 4.70 -12.22
N THR A 196 18.33 4.57 -11.50
CA THR A 196 19.48 3.80 -11.98
C THR A 196 19.69 2.55 -11.14
N VAL A 197 19.65 1.37 -11.77
CA VAL A 197 20.05 0.10 -11.15
C VAL A 197 21.16 -0.55 -11.93
N ARG A 198 22.21 -1.00 -11.24
CA ARG A 198 23.27 -1.80 -11.86
C ARG A 198 23.76 -2.89 -10.92
N GLY A 199 23.94 -4.08 -11.47
CA GLY A 199 24.58 -5.20 -10.79
C GLY A 199 25.97 -5.46 -11.36
N ALA A 200 26.92 -5.79 -10.49
CA ALA A 200 28.26 -6.25 -10.79
C ALA A 200 28.53 -7.62 -10.13
N ARG A 201 29.77 -8.11 -10.15
CA ARG A 201 30.12 -9.38 -9.47
C ARG A 201 30.15 -9.19 -7.95
N GLU A 202 30.51 -7.99 -7.53
CA GLU A 202 30.75 -7.53 -6.16
C GLU A 202 29.43 -7.28 -5.44
N GLY A 203 28.41 -6.77 -6.14
CA GLY A 203 27.14 -6.39 -5.53
C GLY A 203 26.18 -5.74 -6.52
N PHE A 204 25.14 -5.09 -6.01
CA PHE A 204 24.29 -4.20 -6.78
C PHE A 204 24.17 -2.84 -6.10
N VAL A 205 23.92 -1.81 -6.90
CA VAL A 205 23.61 -0.46 -6.43
C VAL A 205 22.39 0.06 -7.21
N PHE A 206 21.49 0.68 -6.46
CA PHE A 206 20.32 1.39 -6.96
C PHE A 206 20.34 2.83 -6.43
N ILE A 207 20.05 3.78 -7.32
CA ILE A 207 20.05 5.22 -7.05
C ILE A 207 18.70 5.79 -7.48
N ALA A 208 18.06 6.55 -6.61
CA ALA A 208 16.79 7.25 -6.91
C ALA A 208 16.76 8.68 -6.32
N PRO A 209 16.33 9.70 -7.09
CA PRO A 209 16.20 11.07 -6.62
C PRO A 209 14.91 11.27 -5.83
N PHE A 210 14.95 12.08 -4.77
CA PHE A 210 13.74 12.54 -4.08
C PHE A 210 13.09 13.77 -4.73
N GLY A 211 13.82 14.51 -5.56
CA GLY A 211 13.36 15.77 -6.17
C GLY A 211 13.77 17.04 -5.42
N ASP A 212 14.32 16.91 -4.20
CA ASP A 212 14.81 17.99 -3.33
C ASP A 212 16.35 18.13 -3.33
N GLY A 213 17.02 17.50 -4.29
CA GLY A 213 18.49 17.40 -4.38
C GLY A 213 19.11 16.27 -3.57
N TRP A 214 18.32 15.50 -2.79
CA TRP A 214 18.78 14.27 -2.15
C TRP A 214 18.51 13.03 -3.00
N TYR A 215 19.37 12.03 -2.84
CA TYR A 215 19.31 10.75 -3.51
C TYR A 215 19.33 9.61 -2.50
N ARG A 216 18.48 8.62 -2.73
CA ARG A 216 18.48 7.33 -2.06
C ARG A 216 19.48 6.40 -2.75
N ILE A 217 20.49 5.96 -2.02
CA ILE A 217 21.36 4.85 -2.41
C ILE A 217 20.86 3.59 -1.70
N VAL A 218 20.61 2.54 -2.47
CA VAL A 218 20.37 1.18 -1.98
C VAL A 218 21.48 0.30 -2.53
N ALA A 219 22.32 -0.24 -1.66
CA ALA A 219 23.50 -0.98 -2.06
C ALA A 219 23.60 -2.29 -1.30
N ARG A 220 24.12 -3.33 -1.94
CA ARG A 220 24.38 -4.61 -1.29
C ARG A 220 25.54 -5.33 -1.92
N HIS A 221 26.48 -5.78 -1.10
CA HIS A 221 27.53 -6.70 -1.48
C HIS A 221 27.00 -8.14 -1.62
N SER A 222 27.45 -8.87 -2.63
CA SER A 222 26.92 -10.19 -3.02
C SER A 222 27.13 -11.29 -1.98
N ARG A 223 28.07 -11.11 -1.05
CA ARG A 223 28.43 -12.09 0.00
C ARG A 223 28.30 -11.50 1.41
N ASP A 224 27.70 -10.33 1.53
CA ASP A 224 27.60 -9.66 2.82
C ASP A 224 26.50 -10.32 3.67
N THR A 225 26.91 -10.64 4.89
CA THR A 225 26.10 -11.24 5.96
C THR A 225 26.23 -10.44 7.25
N THR A 226 26.76 -9.22 7.16
CA THR A 226 26.89 -8.29 8.28
C THR A 226 25.52 -8.06 8.94
N PRO A 227 25.41 -8.24 10.27
CA PRO A 227 24.18 -7.99 11.02
C PRO A 227 23.65 -6.55 10.89
N ASP A 228 22.35 -6.38 11.09
CA ASP A 228 21.65 -5.09 10.92
C ASP A 228 22.06 -4.00 11.91
N ASP A 229 22.52 -4.37 13.10
CA ASP A 229 22.96 -3.47 14.16
C ASP A 229 24.36 -2.89 13.91
N VAL A 230 25.10 -3.45 12.95
CA VAL A 230 26.38 -2.91 12.51
C VAL A 230 26.13 -1.71 11.58
N PRO A 231 26.62 -0.51 11.94
CA PRO A 231 26.47 0.68 11.12
C PRO A 231 27.00 0.49 9.70
N VAL A 232 26.43 1.22 8.74
CA VAL A 232 26.95 1.26 7.37
C VAL A 232 28.24 2.06 7.37
N ASP A 233 29.34 1.44 6.93
CA ASP A 233 30.56 2.17 6.62
C ASP A 233 30.35 2.94 5.31
N PHE A 234 30.46 4.27 5.38
CA PHE A 234 30.21 5.13 4.24
C PHE A 234 31.29 4.98 3.14
N GLU A 235 32.55 4.71 3.48
CA GLU A 235 33.59 4.51 2.46
C GLU A 235 33.44 3.15 1.77
N ASP A 236 32.95 2.13 2.48
CA ASP A 236 32.55 0.85 1.87
C ASP A 236 31.41 1.06 0.86
N LEU A 237 30.37 1.82 1.23
CA LEU A 237 29.28 2.16 0.32
C LEU A 237 29.78 2.93 -0.92
N ARG A 238 30.62 3.96 -0.74
CA ARG A 238 31.23 4.70 -1.86
C ARG A 238 32.07 3.79 -2.74
N SER A 239 32.87 2.93 -2.14
CA SER A 239 33.72 1.97 -2.86
C SER A 239 32.87 1.04 -3.72
N LEU A 240 31.78 0.49 -3.19
CA LEU A 240 30.86 -0.34 -3.96
C LEU A 240 30.23 0.43 -5.13
N VAL A 241 29.82 1.68 -4.92
CA VAL A 241 29.27 2.54 -5.99
C VAL A 241 30.31 2.74 -7.09
N ARG A 242 31.57 3.05 -6.75
CA ARG A 242 32.68 3.16 -7.73
C ARG A 242 32.92 1.87 -8.49
N HIS A 243 32.91 0.72 -7.83
CA HIS A 243 33.09 -0.57 -8.51
C HIS A 243 31.96 -0.88 -9.50
N VAL A 244 30.72 -0.53 -9.15
CA VAL A 244 29.55 -0.81 -9.99
C VAL A 244 29.44 0.20 -11.14
N PHE A 245 29.62 1.49 -10.88
CA PHE A 245 29.37 2.55 -11.84
C PHE A 245 30.62 3.13 -12.52
N GLY A 246 31.81 2.89 -11.96
CA GLY A 246 33.07 3.53 -12.38
C GLY A 246 33.29 4.92 -11.75
N THR A 247 32.34 5.42 -10.96
CA THR A 247 32.37 6.71 -10.27
C THR A 247 31.50 6.61 -9.00
N ASP A 248 31.68 7.53 -8.05
CA ASP A 248 30.74 7.74 -6.93
C ASP A 248 29.78 8.91 -7.18
N PHE A 249 29.79 9.53 -8.37
CA PHE A 249 28.93 10.67 -8.72
C PHE A 249 29.16 11.90 -7.84
N GLY A 250 30.37 12.04 -7.27
CA GLY A 250 30.72 13.13 -6.38
C GLY A 250 29.85 13.16 -5.12
N MET A 251 29.63 11.96 -4.55
CA MET A 251 28.80 11.70 -3.39
C MET A 251 29.28 12.46 -2.15
N THR A 252 28.39 13.20 -1.51
CA THR A 252 28.63 13.87 -0.22
C THR A 252 28.37 12.94 0.95
N GLU A 253 28.79 13.35 2.16
CA GLU A 253 28.41 12.65 3.39
C GLU A 253 26.88 12.48 3.49
N PRO A 254 26.43 11.32 4.02
CA PRO A 254 25.02 11.01 4.11
C PRO A 254 24.37 11.73 5.29
N ARG A 255 23.12 12.19 5.13
CA ARG A 255 22.33 12.71 6.26
C ARG A 255 21.88 11.59 7.21
N TRP A 256 21.80 10.36 6.70
CA TRP A 256 21.57 9.16 7.48
C TRP A 256 21.98 7.90 6.70
N THR A 257 22.22 6.81 7.42
CA THR A 257 22.46 5.49 6.86
C THR A 257 21.73 4.42 7.65
N SER A 258 21.40 3.29 7.04
CA SER A 258 20.89 2.12 7.74
C SER A 258 21.24 0.83 7.02
N ARG A 259 21.47 -0.22 7.80
CA ARG A 259 21.56 -1.59 7.31
C ARG A 259 20.30 -2.34 7.71
N PHE A 260 19.78 -3.14 6.78
CA PHE A 260 18.65 -4.02 7.08
C PHE A 260 18.71 -5.30 6.26
N HIS A 261 18.07 -6.34 6.79
CA HIS A 261 17.68 -7.48 6.00
C HIS A 261 16.26 -7.36 5.48
N SER A 262 16.03 -7.95 4.32
CA SER A 262 14.72 -8.09 3.72
C SER A 262 14.28 -9.53 3.79
N ASP A 263 13.07 -9.72 4.31
CA ASP A 263 12.38 -11.00 4.36
C ASP A 263 11.27 -11.07 3.29
N GLU A 264 10.95 -12.29 2.87
CA GLU A 264 9.74 -12.63 2.11
C GLU A 264 8.89 -13.52 3.02
N ARG A 265 7.92 -12.94 3.74
CA ARG A 265 7.07 -13.61 4.73
C ARG A 265 5.63 -13.14 4.65
N GLN A 266 4.69 -14.04 4.94
CA GLN A 266 3.27 -13.70 4.98
C GLN A 266 2.56 -14.48 6.08
N ALA A 267 1.73 -13.79 6.86
CA ALA A 267 0.89 -14.41 7.89
C ALA A 267 -0.18 -15.26 7.20
N PRO A 268 -0.46 -16.49 7.71
CA PRO A 268 -1.40 -17.41 7.07
C PRO A 268 -2.87 -16.94 7.18
N ARG A 269 -3.15 -16.02 8.10
CA ARG A 269 -4.44 -15.38 8.30
C ARG A 269 -4.24 -13.90 8.57
N TYR A 270 -5.10 -13.08 7.97
CA TYR A 270 -5.14 -11.64 8.17
C TYR A 270 -6.23 -11.26 9.19
N ARG A 271 -7.16 -12.18 9.51
CA ARG A 271 -8.18 -12.00 10.54
C ARG A 271 -8.22 -13.20 11.50
N VAL A 272 -8.31 -12.92 12.80
CA VAL A 272 -8.64 -13.90 13.84
C VAL A 272 -9.67 -13.27 14.78
N GLY A 273 -10.94 -13.60 14.56
CA GLY A 273 -12.06 -13.05 15.34
C GLY A 273 -12.19 -11.54 15.13
N ARG A 274 -11.93 -10.78 16.21
CA ARG A 274 -12.00 -9.32 16.28
C ARG A 274 -10.65 -8.63 16.02
N VAL A 275 -9.61 -9.41 15.71
CA VAL A 275 -8.24 -8.92 15.53
C VAL A 275 -7.79 -9.11 14.08
N PHE A 276 -7.19 -8.07 13.50
CA PHE A 276 -6.74 -8.03 12.11
C PHE A 276 -5.25 -7.71 12.02
N LEU A 277 -4.60 -8.10 10.93
CA LEU A 277 -3.23 -7.71 10.57
C LEU A 277 -3.24 -6.98 9.22
N ALA A 278 -2.48 -5.90 9.10
CA ALA A 278 -2.32 -5.15 7.85
C ALA A 278 -0.89 -4.63 7.64
N GLY A 279 -0.47 -4.48 6.38
CA GLY A 279 0.90 -4.08 6.03
C GLY A 279 1.95 -5.07 6.52
N ASP A 280 3.12 -4.57 6.95
CA ASP A 280 4.27 -5.38 7.35
C ASP A 280 4.00 -6.37 8.50
N ALA A 281 2.93 -6.16 9.28
CA ALA A 281 2.47 -7.14 10.28
C ALA A 281 1.91 -8.41 9.62
N ALA A 282 1.27 -8.27 8.45
CA ALA A 282 0.63 -9.32 7.68
C ALA A 282 1.53 -9.89 6.58
N HIS A 283 2.38 -9.07 5.96
CA HIS A 283 3.26 -9.51 4.87
C HIS A 283 4.47 -8.60 4.72
N VAL A 284 5.63 -9.19 4.51
CA VAL A 284 6.89 -8.49 4.22
C VAL A 284 7.46 -9.10 2.96
N HIS A 285 8.04 -8.27 2.11
CA HIS A 285 8.58 -8.71 0.85
C HIS A 285 9.89 -7.98 0.52
N SER A 286 10.56 -8.44 -0.54
CA SER A 286 11.75 -7.80 -1.07
C SER A 286 11.52 -6.31 -1.35
N PRO A 287 12.46 -5.40 -1.04
CA PRO A 287 12.34 -3.99 -1.41
C PRO A 287 12.33 -3.79 -2.93
N ALA A 288 12.69 -4.83 -3.71
CA ALA A 288 12.63 -4.82 -5.16
C ALA A 288 11.22 -4.43 -5.64
N GLY A 289 11.13 -3.34 -6.41
CA GLY A 289 9.87 -2.82 -6.95
C GLY A 289 9.10 -1.89 -6.01
N GLY A 290 9.57 -1.65 -4.77
CA GLY A 290 9.00 -0.63 -3.89
C GLY A 290 7.55 -0.87 -3.46
N GLN A 291 7.09 -2.12 -3.37
CA GLN A 291 5.65 -2.44 -3.22
C GLN A 291 5.13 -2.46 -1.76
N GLY A 292 5.98 -2.32 -0.73
CA GLY A 292 5.63 -2.65 0.67
C GLY A 292 4.61 -1.71 1.26
N MET A 293 5.03 -0.46 1.40
CA MET A 293 4.15 0.64 1.79
C MET A 293 2.91 0.73 0.90
N ASN A 294 3.05 0.49 -0.42
CA ASN A 294 1.93 0.55 -1.36
C ASN A 294 0.87 -0.53 -1.06
N THR A 295 1.30 -1.76 -0.79
CA THR A 295 0.40 -2.87 -0.48
C THR A 295 -0.27 -2.65 0.87
N GLY A 296 0.49 -2.22 1.89
CA GLY A 296 -0.05 -1.90 3.21
C GLY A 296 -1.08 -0.77 3.20
N LEU A 297 -0.82 0.33 2.48
CA LEU A 297 -1.81 1.41 2.32
C LEU A 297 -3.10 0.94 1.64
N GLN A 298 -2.99 0.00 0.69
CA GLN A 298 -4.16 -0.60 0.05
C GLN A 298 -4.89 -1.60 0.95
N ASP A 299 -4.19 -2.30 1.86
CA ASP A 299 -4.84 -3.13 2.88
C ASP A 299 -5.68 -2.26 3.82
N ALA A 300 -5.12 -1.15 4.30
CA ALA A 300 -5.82 -0.20 5.15
C ALA A 300 -7.04 0.41 4.44
N ALA A 301 -6.90 0.79 3.17
CA ALA A 301 -8.01 1.31 2.37
C ALA A 301 -9.13 0.27 2.17
N ASN A 302 -8.77 -1.00 2.04
CA ASN A 302 -9.73 -2.10 1.91
C ASN A 302 -10.45 -2.40 3.24
N LEU A 303 -9.72 -2.41 4.35
CA LEU A 303 -10.24 -2.78 5.66
C LEU A 303 -11.06 -1.65 6.30
N GLY A 304 -10.67 -0.38 6.11
CA GLY A 304 -11.23 0.76 6.84
C GLY A 304 -12.74 0.90 6.71
N TRP A 305 -13.27 0.87 5.49
CA TRP A 305 -14.72 1.00 5.28
C TRP A 305 -15.50 -0.24 5.78
N LYS A 306 -14.90 -1.43 5.71
CA LYS A 306 -15.50 -2.68 6.19
C LYS A 306 -15.61 -2.69 7.72
N LEU A 307 -14.55 -2.27 8.40
CA LEU A 307 -14.56 -2.10 9.86
C LEU A 307 -15.54 -1.00 10.29
N ALA A 308 -15.58 0.13 9.58
CA ALA A 308 -16.56 1.18 9.87
C ALA A 308 -18.01 0.68 9.73
N ALA A 309 -18.31 -0.10 8.69
CA ALA A 309 -19.61 -0.74 8.53
C ALA A 309 -19.92 -1.71 9.67
N ALA A 310 -18.94 -2.49 10.14
CA ALA A 310 -19.13 -3.45 11.22
C ALA A 310 -19.39 -2.79 12.57
N VAL A 311 -18.61 -1.76 12.92
CA VAL A 311 -18.83 -0.97 14.15
C VAL A 311 -20.21 -0.33 14.15
N ARG A 312 -20.67 0.16 12.99
CA ARG A 312 -21.99 0.79 12.85
C ARG A 312 -23.15 -0.21 12.74
N GLY A 313 -22.89 -1.51 12.75
CA GLY A 313 -23.93 -2.54 12.63
C GLY A 313 -24.53 -2.69 11.23
N HIS A 314 -23.86 -2.15 10.20
CA HIS A 314 -24.29 -2.23 8.79
C HIS A 314 -23.52 -3.27 7.98
N ALA A 315 -22.43 -3.83 8.53
CA ALA A 315 -21.72 -4.93 7.87
C ALA A 315 -22.59 -6.18 7.89
N PRO A 316 -22.87 -6.78 6.73
CA PRO A 316 -23.49 -8.09 6.74
C PRO A 316 -22.46 -9.17 7.04
N GLU A 317 -22.99 -10.39 7.12
CA GLU A 317 -22.20 -11.60 7.24
C GLU A 317 -21.15 -11.72 6.14
N GLY A 318 -19.95 -12.16 6.51
CA GLY A 318 -18.82 -12.35 5.60
C GLY A 318 -18.07 -11.08 5.18
N LEU A 319 -18.63 -9.88 5.34
CA LEU A 319 -17.96 -8.65 4.85
C LEU A 319 -16.55 -8.47 5.43
N LEU A 320 -16.37 -8.70 6.73
CA LEU A 320 -15.06 -8.60 7.36
C LEU A 320 -14.13 -9.76 6.96
N ASP A 321 -14.66 -10.93 6.61
CA ASP A 321 -13.88 -12.05 6.09
C ASP A 321 -13.36 -11.78 4.67
N SER A 322 -14.10 -10.98 3.90
CA SER A 322 -13.67 -10.54 2.57
C SER A 322 -12.35 -9.77 2.58
N TYR A 323 -11.94 -9.17 3.72
CA TYR A 323 -10.63 -8.54 3.83
C TYR A 323 -9.51 -9.56 3.56
N GLU A 324 -9.58 -10.73 4.18
CA GLU A 324 -8.58 -11.78 3.98
C GLU A 324 -8.66 -12.35 2.56
N THR A 325 -9.86 -12.69 2.08
CA THR A 325 -10.03 -13.30 0.75
C THR A 325 -9.62 -12.36 -0.39
N GLU A 326 -9.72 -11.04 -0.20
CA GLU A 326 -9.28 -10.04 -1.18
C GLU A 326 -7.78 -9.73 -1.06
N ARG A 327 -7.27 -9.51 0.16
CA ARG A 327 -5.92 -8.96 0.37
C ARG A 327 -4.83 -10.00 0.51
N HIS A 328 -5.14 -11.17 1.07
CA HIS A 328 -4.15 -12.24 1.24
C HIS A 328 -3.58 -12.74 -0.11
N PRO A 329 -4.38 -12.99 -1.17
CA PRO A 329 -3.83 -13.38 -2.47
C PRO A 329 -2.94 -12.31 -3.12
N ILE A 330 -3.24 -11.02 -2.85
CA ILE A 330 -2.45 -9.89 -3.36
C ILE A 330 -1.09 -9.85 -2.67
N GLY A 331 -1.06 -9.98 -1.33
CA GLY A 331 0.19 -10.12 -0.58
C GLY A 331 1.06 -11.26 -1.13
N ALA A 332 0.45 -12.43 -1.38
CA ALA A 332 1.15 -13.59 -1.93
C ALA A 332 1.72 -13.34 -3.34
N ALA A 333 0.95 -12.66 -4.20
CA ALA A 333 1.38 -12.31 -5.54
C ALA A 333 2.55 -11.31 -5.53
N VAL A 334 2.52 -10.30 -4.65
CA VAL A 334 3.59 -9.31 -4.48
C VAL A 334 4.86 -9.97 -3.93
N LEU A 335 4.76 -10.86 -2.94
CA LEU A 335 5.88 -11.64 -2.44
C LEU A 335 6.55 -12.44 -3.57
N LYS A 336 5.76 -13.18 -4.34
CA LYS A 336 6.28 -14.00 -5.46
C LYS A 336 6.92 -13.14 -6.55
N GLY A 337 6.31 -12.01 -6.90
CA GLY A 337 6.79 -11.10 -7.94
C GLY A 337 8.09 -10.39 -7.55
N SER A 338 8.14 -9.79 -6.36
CA SER A 338 9.31 -9.09 -5.84
C SER A 338 10.51 -10.02 -5.66
N GLY A 339 10.29 -11.24 -5.15
CA GLY A 339 11.35 -12.24 -5.02
C GLY A 339 11.89 -12.74 -6.37
N ALA A 340 11.02 -12.92 -7.37
CA ALA A 340 11.46 -13.23 -8.73
C ALA A 340 12.31 -12.09 -9.32
N LEU A 341 11.89 -10.84 -9.14
CA LEU A 341 12.65 -9.67 -9.61
C LEU A 341 14.03 -9.58 -8.94
N LEU A 342 14.10 -9.79 -7.62
CA LEU A 342 15.35 -9.78 -6.88
C LEU A 342 16.32 -10.87 -7.38
N ARG A 343 15.84 -12.10 -7.57
CA ARG A 343 16.65 -13.22 -8.11
C ARG A 343 17.14 -12.92 -9.53
N LEU A 344 16.31 -12.27 -10.36
CA LEU A 344 16.72 -11.84 -11.69
C LEU A 344 17.83 -10.79 -11.64
N VAL A 345 17.77 -9.82 -10.72
CA VAL A 345 18.85 -8.82 -10.52
C VAL A 345 20.15 -9.50 -10.09
N GLN A 346 20.07 -10.49 -9.20
CA GLN A 346 21.21 -11.16 -8.57
C GLN A 346 21.93 -12.21 -9.44
N LEU A 347 21.55 -12.39 -10.70
CA LEU A 347 22.20 -13.36 -11.59
C LEU A 347 23.69 -13.05 -11.81
N ARG A 348 24.56 -14.05 -11.58
CA ARG A 348 26.03 -13.89 -11.60
C ARG A 348 26.66 -14.22 -12.96
N ASN A 349 26.09 -15.18 -13.70
CA ASN A 349 26.66 -15.65 -14.96
C ASN A 349 26.40 -14.62 -16.09
N GLY A 350 27.47 -14.14 -16.73
CA GLY A 350 27.41 -13.15 -17.80
C GLY A 350 26.56 -13.57 -19.00
N LEU A 351 26.64 -14.84 -19.42
CA LEU A 351 25.84 -15.36 -20.54
C LEU A 351 24.35 -15.40 -20.19
N VAL A 352 24.02 -15.87 -18.98
CA VAL A 352 22.64 -15.91 -18.49
C VAL A 352 22.05 -14.50 -18.38
N ARG A 353 22.85 -13.53 -17.92
CA ARG A 353 22.44 -12.11 -17.91
C ARG A 353 22.17 -11.59 -19.32
N ALA A 354 23.04 -11.87 -20.29
CA ALA A 354 22.86 -11.43 -21.67
C ALA A 354 21.58 -12.00 -22.29
N VAL A 355 21.29 -13.29 -22.08
CA VAL A 355 20.07 -13.95 -22.54
C VAL A 355 18.83 -13.33 -21.87
N ARG A 356 18.83 -13.20 -20.53
CA ARG A 356 17.74 -12.53 -19.78
C ARG A 356 17.46 -11.15 -20.34
N ASP A 357 18.50 -10.34 -20.56
CA ASP A 357 18.37 -8.96 -21.02
C ASP A 357 17.76 -8.89 -22.42
N ALA A 358 18.18 -9.78 -23.33
CA ALA A 358 17.60 -9.88 -24.67
C ALA A 358 16.11 -10.29 -24.60
N VAL A 359 15.77 -11.30 -23.79
CA VAL A 359 14.39 -11.77 -23.61
C VAL A 359 13.51 -10.67 -23.03
N MET A 360 13.96 -9.98 -21.98
CA MET A 360 13.20 -8.89 -21.36
C MET A 360 12.94 -7.74 -22.33
N ARG A 361 13.95 -7.34 -23.11
CA ARG A 361 13.80 -6.29 -24.14
C ARG A 361 12.83 -6.72 -25.24
N LEU A 362 12.87 -7.97 -25.67
CA LEU A 362 11.95 -8.49 -26.69
C LEU A 362 10.52 -8.59 -26.16
N ALA A 363 10.34 -9.12 -24.95
CA ALA A 363 9.03 -9.28 -24.32
C ALA A 363 8.33 -7.92 -24.12
N LEU A 364 9.05 -6.90 -23.66
CA LEU A 364 8.50 -5.56 -23.42
C LEU A 364 8.22 -4.75 -24.70
N ARG A 365 8.63 -5.23 -25.89
CA ARG A 365 8.17 -4.66 -27.18
C ARG A 365 6.71 -4.98 -27.46
N THR A 366 6.19 -6.09 -26.92
CA THR A 366 4.80 -6.50 -27.10
C THR A 366 3.89 -5.68 -26.19
N LYS A 367 2.97 -4.89 -26.77
CA LYS A 367 2.03 -4.03 -26.03
C LYS A 367 1.31 -4.78 -24.91
N ARG A 368 0.75 -5.97 -25.19
CA ARG A 368 0.04 -6.79 -24.20
C ARG A 368 0.92 -7.15 -22.98
N ILE A 369 2.17 -7.55 -23.20
CA ILE A 369 3.09 -7.91 -22.11
C ILE A 369 3.48 -6.66 -21.33
N ARG A 370 3.78 -5.55 -22.03
CA ARG A 370 4.10 -4.27 -21.42
C ARG A 370 2.97 -3.75 -20.54
N THR A 371 1.73 -3.75 -21.03
CA THR A 371 0.55 -3.31 -20.28
C THR A 371 0.33 -4.20 -19.06
N LYS A 372 0.45 -5.52 -19.19
CA LYS A 372 0.31 -6.44 -18.05
C LYS A 372 1.39 -6.21 -16.98
N ALA A 373 2.65 -6.00 -17.40
CA ALA A 373 3.75 -5.71 -16.49
C ALA A 373 3.57 -4.35 -15.80
N ALA A 374 3.19 -3.30 -16.54
CA ALA A 374 2.95 -1.96 -16.00
C ALA A 374 1.79 -2.00 -14.99
N GLY A 375 0.68 -2.67 -15.32
CA GLY A 375 -0.46 -2.84 -14.43
C GLY A 375 -0.11 -3.62 -13.15
N ALA A 376 0.72 -4.66 -13.26
CA ALA A 376 1.16 -5.44 -12.10
C ALA A 376 2.10 -4.66 -11.17
N VAL A 377 3.09 -3.94 -11.72
CA VAL A 377 4.05 -3.16 -10.92
C VAL A 377 3.37 -1.97 -10.23
N SER A 378 2.51 -1.27 -10.97
CA SER A 378 1.79 -0.08 -10.46
C SER A 378 0.62 -0.40 -9.54
N GLY A 379 0.21 -1.67 -9.45
CA GLY A 379 -0.98 -2.11 -8.73
C GLY A 379 -2.31 -1.83 -9.44
N ILE A 380 -2.31 -1.18 -10.60
CA ILE A 380 -3.53 -0.85 -11.35
C ILE A 380 -4.30 -2.11 -11.80
N ALA A 381 -3.59 -3.20 -12.08
CA ALA A 381 -4.19 -4.46 -12.51
C ALA A 381 -4.66 -5.36 -11.35
N ILE A 382 -4.66 -4.86 -10.11
CA ILE A 382 -5.22 -5.59 -8.97
C ILE A 382 -6.72 -5.79 -9.19
N ARG A 383 -7.16 -7.03 -8.97
CA ARG A 383 -8.56 -7.44 -9.07
C ARG A 383 -8.91 -8.31 -7.88
N TYR A 384 -10.05 -8.01 -7.24
CA TYR A 384 -10.64 -8.84 -6.20
C TYR A 384 -11.43 -10.00 -6.78
N PRO A 385 -11.49 -11.15 -6.08
CA PRO A 385 -12.38 -12.24 -6.45
C PRO A 385 -13.82 -11.74 -6.56
N ALA A 386 -14.56 -12.25 -7.54
CA ALA A 386 -15.96 -11.94 -7.76
C ALA A 386 -16.76 -13.24 -7.95
N GLY A 387 -18.03 -13.24 -7.54
CA GLY A 387 -18.90 -14.41 -7.65
C GLY A 387 -19.07 -14.89 -9.09
N HIS A 388 -19.36 -16.18 -9.25
CA HIS A 388 -19.60 -16.73 -10.58
C HIS A 388 -20.78 -16.02 -11.26
N GLY A 389 -20.58 -15.48 -12.47
CA GLY A 389 -21.60 -14.77 -13.24
C GLY A 389 -21.74 -13.27 -12.95
N SER A 390 -20.91 -12.68 -12.09
CA SER A 390 -20.96 -11.24 -11.77
C SER A 390 -20.42 -10.31 -12.88
N GLY A 391 -19.94 -10.86 -13.99
CA GLY A 391 -19.34 -10.10 -15.09
C GLY A 391 -17.86 -9.75 -14.90
N ASP A 392 -17.21 -9.34 -15.99
CA ASP A 392 -15.75 -9.14 -16.03
C ASP A 392 -15.25 -7.88 -15.33
N ALA A 393 -16.13 -6.89 -15.12
CA ALA A 393 -15.79 -5.63 -14.46
C ALA A 393 -15.79 -5.73 -12.93
N VAL A 394 -16.59 -6.62 -12.35
CA VAL A 394 -16.70 -6.72 -10.89
C VAL A 394 -15.39 -7.19 -10.28
N GLY A 395 -15.02 -6.54 -9.17
CA GLY A 395 -13.75 -6.72 -8.49
C GLY A 395 -12.57 -5.98 -9.13
N THR A 396 -12.76 -5.31 -10.28
CA THR A 396 -11.70 -4.46 -10.86
C THR A 396 -11.76 -3.05 -10.28
N ARG A 397 -10.62 -2.35 -10.32
CA ARG A 397 -10.54 -0.91 -10.03
C ARG A 397 -11.40 -0.13 -11.03
N MET A 398 -12.22 0.80 -10.54
CA MET A 398 -12.87 1.80 -11.39
C MET A 398 -11.88 2.93 -11.74
N PRO A 399 -11.65 3.24 -13.03
CA PRO A 399 -10.88 4.42 -13.45
C PRO A 399 -11.49 5.72 -12.93
N ASP A 400 -10.67 6.76 -12.85
CA ASP A 400 -11.14 8.08 -12.44
C ASP A 400 -11.77 8.82 -13.62
N ILE A 401 -13.07 8.63 -13.80
CA ILE A 401 -13.83 9.21 -14.91
C ILE A 401 -14.27 10.64 -14.58
N PRO A 402 -14.41 11.50 -15.61
CA PRO A 402 -15.11 12.77 -15.44
C PRO A 402 -16.60 12.54 -15.18
N LEU A 403 -17.18 13.42 -14.37
CA LEU A 403 -18.59 13.44 -14.05
C LEU A 403 -19.26 14.64 -14.70
N ALA A 404 -20.57 14.54 -14.93
CA ALA A 404 -21.36 15.64 -15.47
C ALA A 404 -21.20 16.91 -14.61
N THR A 405 -21.08 18.05 -15.29
CA THR A 405 -20.89 19.34 -14.61
C THR A 405 -22.16 19.74 -13.85
N VAL A 406 -22.04 19.96 -12.54
CA VAL A 406 -23.15 20.44 -11.69
C VAL A 406 -22.85 21.87 -11.26
N LYS A 407 -23.77 22.81 -11.53
CA LYS A 407 -23.63 24.24 -11.18
C LYS A 407 -22.31 24.88 -11.66
N GLY A 408 -21.81 24.45 -12.82
CA GLY A 408 -20.57 24.98 -13.41
C GLY A 408 -19.27 24.44 -12.80
N GLN A 409 -19.34 23.45 -11.89
CA GLN A 409 -18.18 22.75 -11.37
C GLN A 409 -18.03 21.39 -12.05
N SER A 410 -16.90 21.19 -12.74
CA SER A 410 -16.47 19.88 -13.24
C SER A 410 -15.92 19.08 -12.07
N ASN A 411 -16.39 17.84 -11.91
CA ASN A 411 -15.94 16.93 -10.86
C ASN A 411 -15.44 15.61 -11.48
N ARG A 412 -14.69 14.85 -10.68
CA ARG A 412 -14.26 13.49 -11.02
C ARG A 412 -14.78 12.49 -10.01
N LEU A 413 -14.86 11.21 -10.42
CA LEU A 413 -15.30 10.12 -9.53
C LEU A 413 -14.49 10.10 -8.21
N TYR A 414 -13.18 10.29 -8.29
CA TYR A 414 -12.31 10.15 -7.11
C TYR A 414 -12.47 11.29 -6.11
N GLU A 415 -13.01 12.43 -6.55
CA GLU A 415 -13.37 13.53 -5.66
C GLU A 415 -14.65 13.22 -4.88
N THR A 416 -15.59 12.51 -5.50
CA THR A 416 -16.82 12.03 -4.85
C THR A 416 -16.49 10.96 -3.79
N LEU A 417 -15.58 10.03 -4.12
CA LEU A 417 -15.14 8.97 -3.20
C LEU A 417 -14.45 9.48 -1.92
N ARG A 418 -14.08 10.77 -1.85
CA ARG A 418 -13.58 11.41 -0.62
C ARG A 418 -14.56 11.37 0.54
N GLY A 419 -15.86 11.22 0.25
CA GLY A 419 -16.90 11.02 1.28
C GLY A 419 -16.84 9.67 1.98
N GLY A 420 -16.05 8.71 1.50
CA GLY A 420 -15.94 7.37 2.10
C GLY A 420 -17.20 6.50 1.95
N ARG A 421 -18.09 6.88 1.02
CA ARG A 421 -19.34 6.21 0.69
C ARG A 421 -19.22 5.39 -0.58
N PHE A 422 -20.21 4.54 -0.82
CA PHE A 422 -20.38 3.94 -2.14
C PHE A 422 -20.80 5.02 -3.14
N VAL A 423 -20.44 4.84 -4.40
CA VAL A 423 -20.86 5.75 -5.48
C VAL A 423 -21.52 4.95 -6.58
N LEU A 424 -22.78 5.25 -6.85
CA LEU A 424 -23.49 4.76 -8.04
C LEU A 424 -23.27 5.75 -9.18
N VAL A 425 -22.50 5.33 -10.18
CA VAL A 425 -22.32 6.07 -11.44
C VAL A 425 -23.38 5.60 -12.41
N THR A 426 -24.31 6.47 -12.78
CA THR A 426 -25.38 6.14 -13.74
C THR A 426 -26.03 7.38 -14.34
N GLY A 427 -26.60 7.25 -15.55
CA GLY A 427 -27.39 8.30 -16.18
C GLY A 427 -28.79 8.47 -15.60
N SER A 428 -29.63 9.28 -16.28
CA SER A 428 -30.99 9.59 -15.81
C SER A 428 -31.97 8.40 -15.81
N GLU A 429 -31.66 7.35 -16.57
CA GLU A 429 -32.45 6.11 -16.62
C GLU A 429 -31.89 5.02 -15.68
N GLY A 430 -30.97 5.39 -14.79
CA GLY A 430 -30.31 4.48 -13.87
C GLY A 430 -31.17 3.92 -12.75
N PRO A 431 -30.68 2.90 -12.03
CA PRO A 431 -31.40 2.32 -10.92
C PRO A 431 -31.54 3.30 -9.75
N GLU A 432 -32.72 3.34 -9.14
CA GLU A 432 -32.96 4.13 -7.94
C GLU A 432 -32.32 3.49 -6.71
N VAL A 433 -31.72 4.34 -5.85
CA VAL A 433 -31.19 3.93 -4.55
C VAL A 433 -32.33 3.88 -3.54
N PRO A 434 -32.55 2.76 -2.83
CA PRO A 434 -33.55 2.67 -1.77
C PRO A 434 -33.35 3.74 -0.70
N GLU A 435 -34.44 4.30 -0.16
CA GLU A 435 -34.40 5.36 0.86
C GLU A 435 -33.51 5.01 2.07
N ASN A 436 -33.47 3.74 2.46
CA ASN A 436 -32.66 3.28 3.59
C ASN A 436 -31.15 3.17 3.30
N LEU A 437 -30.72 3.47 2.07
CA LEU A 437 -29.32 3.42 1.61
C LEU A 437 -28.78 4.76 1.11
N THR A 438 -29.61 5.81 1.08
CA THR A 438 -29.19 7.15 0.59
C THR A 438 -28.07 7.77 1.43
N ASP A 439 -27.93 7.36 2.69
CA ASP A 439 -26.82 7.80 3.56
C ASP A 439 -25.51 7.03 3.34
N LEU A 440 -25.54 5.97 2.54
CA LEU A 440 -24.41 5.07 2.26
C LEU A 440 -23.95 5.13 0.79
N VAL A 441 -24.81 5.58 -0.12
CA VAL A 441 -24.58 5.61 -1.56
C VAL A 441 -24.83 7.01 -2.11
N ASP A 442 -23.79 7.62 -2.66
CA ASP A 442 -23.92 8.85 -3.45
C ASP A 442 -24.22 8.47 -4.92
N VAL A 443 -25.14 9.19 -5.57
CA VAL A 443 -25.48 8.98 -6.99
C VAL A 443 -24.88 10.11 -7.83
N VAL A 444 -24.14 9.76 -8.88
CA VAL A 444 -23.50 10.72 -9.77
C VAL A 444 -23.70 10.35 -11.23
N ASN A 445 -23.79 11.37 -12.08
CA ASN A 445 -23.91 11.19 -13.52
C ASN A 445 -22.52 11.23 -14.16
N PRO A 446 -22.16 10.26 -15.02
CA PRO A 446 -20.94 10.36 -15.83
C PRO A 446 -21.05 11.52 -16.84
N GLU A 447 -19.92 12.05 -17.31
CA GLU A 447 -19.92 13.02 -18.43
C GLU A 447 -20.40 12.36 -19.73
N ASP A 448 -19.90 11.15 -20.01
CA ASP A 448 -20.32 10.30 -21.13
C ASP A 448 -21.18 9.15 -20.59
N ASP A 449 -22.49 9.19 -20.87
CA ASP A 449 -23.44 8.12 -20.51
C ASP A 449 -23.42 7.00 -21.56
N ASP A 450 -22.91 5.83 -21.17
CA ASP A 450 -22.87 4.62 -21.99
C ASP A 450 -24.09 3.70 -21.75
N HIS A 451 -25.14 4.21 -21.10
CA HIS A 451 -26.31 3.47 -20.63
C HIS A 451 -25.97 2.30 -19.69
N THR A 452 -24.83 2.40 -18.98
CA THR A 452 -24.47 1.46 -17.91
C THR A 452 -24.62 2.12 -16.54
N ALA A 453 -24.86 1.28 -15.53
CA ALA A 453 -24.84 1.66 -14.14
C ALA A 453 -23.71 0.89 -13.45
N THR A 454 -22.88 1.59 -12.67
CA THR A 454 -21.73 0.99 -11.97
C THR A 454 -21.75 1.41 -10.51
N LEU A 455 -21.79 0.44 -9.60
CA LEU A 455 -21.66 0.67 -8.17
C LEU A 455 -20.20 0.51 -7.75
N VAL A 456 -19.63 1.57 -7.20
CA VAL A 456 -18.23 1.67 -6.80
C VAL A 456 -18.12 1.68 -5.28
N ARG A 457 -17.24 0.85 -4.73
CA ARG A 457 -16.93 0.77 -3.30
C ARG A 457 -16.13 1.99 -2.83
N PRO A 458 -16.12 2.28 -1.51
CA PRO A 458 -15.27 3.32 -0.93
C PRO A 458 -13.77 3.17 -1.21
N ASP A 459 -13.28 1.96 -1.52
CA ASP A 459 -11.89 1.69 -1.90
C ASP A 459 -11.63 1.76 -3.43
N GLY A 460 -12.63 2.19 -4.21
CA GLY A 460 -12.53 2.45 -5.65
C GLY A 460 -12.65 1.20 -6.54
N TYR A 461 -13.14 0.08 -5.99
CA TYR A 461 -13.38 -1.15 -6.74
C TYR A 461 -14.85 -1.30 -7.12
N ILE A 462 -15.12 -1.90 -8.27
CA ILE A 462 -16.47 -2.13 -8.78
C ILE A 462 -17.11 -3.27 -7.98
N ALA A 463 -18.19 -2.95 -7.26
CA ALA A 463 -19.03 -3.92 -6.57
C ALA A 463 -20.08 -4.53 -7.49
N TRP A 464 -20.60 -3.75 -8.44
CA TRP A 464 -21.59 -4.20 -9.41
C TRP A 464 -21.53 -3.35 -10.67
N ARG A 465 -21.84 -3.95 -11.83
CA ARG A 465 -22.01 -3.24 -13.10
C ARG A 465 -23.06 -3.95 -13.94
N GLY A 466 -23.98 -3.19 -14.51
CA GLY A 466 -25.06 -3.70 -15.37
C GLY A 466 -25.57 -2.63 -16.33
N ALA A 467 -26.59 -2.97 -17.12
CA ALA A 467 -27.31 -1.97 -17.91
C ALA A 467 -28.04 -0.98 -16.98
N ALA A 468 -28.28 0.26 -17.43
CA ALA A 468 -29.00 1.26 -16.62
C ALA A 468 -30.40 0.79 -16.19
N SER A 469 -31.04 -0.08 -17.00
CA SER A 469 -32.33 -0.70 -16.67
C SER A 469 -32.26 -1.82 -15.62
N GLU A 470 -31.07 -2.28 -15.28
CA GLU A 470 -30.87 -3.35 -14.28
C GLU A 470 -30.66 -2.74 -12.90
N THR A 471 -31.25 -3.37 -11.89
CA THR A 471 -31.07 -2.95 -10.50
C THR A 471 -30.03 -3.83 -9.82
N PRO A 472 -29.00 -3.27 -9.16
CA PRO A 472 -28.11 -4.06 -8.34
C PRO A 472 -28.90 -4.74 -7.22
N ASN A 473 -28.50 -5.94 -6.84
CA ASN A 473 -28.99 -6.50 -5.60
C ASN A 473 -28.38 -5.72 -4.43
N TRP A 474 -29.14 -4.75 -3.93
CA TRP A 474 -28.74 -3.83 -2.86
C TRP A 474 -28.29 -4.53 -1.56
N SER A 475 -28.72 -5.78 -1.36
CA SER A 475 -28.31 -6.61 -0.23
C SER A 475 -27.06 -7.47 -0.49
N ALA A 476 -26.72 -7.74 -1.77
CA ALA A 476 -25.68 -8.69 -2.14
C ALA A 476 -24.26 -8.08 -2.14
N TRP A 477 -24.08 -6.83 -2.54
CA TRP A 477 -22.73 -6.22 -2.58
C TRP A 477 -22.17 -5.87 -1.20
N LEU A 478 -23.02 -5.88 -0.19
CA LEU A 478 -22.60 -5.94 1.20
C LEU A 478 -22.11 -7.38 1.55
N ARG A 479 -22.75 -8.42 0.99
CA ARG A 479 -22.65 -9.86 1.36
C ARG A 479 -21.68 -10.71 0.50
N ASP A 480 -21.13 -10.19 -0.59
CA ASP A 480 -20.53 -11.03 -1.64
C ASP A 480 -19.13 -11.57 -1.27
N SER A 481 -19.09 -12.48 -0.30
CA SER A 481 -17.98 -13.37 0.01
C SER A 481 -18.43 -14.84 0.17
N GLU A 482 -19.72 -15.16 0.01
CA GLU A 482 -20.27 -16.50 0.29
C GLU A 482 -20.05 -17.58 -0.79
N ARG A 483 -19.28 -17.35 -1.85
CA ARG A 483 -19.10 -18.37 -2.90
C ARG A 483 -17.68 -18.56 -3.42
N VAL A 484 -16.73 -18.72 -2.49
CA VAL A 484 -15.46 -19.39 -2.79
C VAL A 484 -15.23 -20.46 -1.72
N ALA A 485 -15.85 -21.62 -1.92
CA ALA A 485 -15.55 -22.86 -1.18
C ALA A 485 -14.50 -23.67 -1.95
#